data_AF-A0A975FIG9-F1
#
_entry.id   AF-A0A975FIG9-F1
#
_cell.length_a   1.000
_cell.length_b   1.000
_cell.length_c   1.000
_cell.angle_alpha   90.00
_cell.angle_beta   90.00
_cell.angle_gamma   90.00
#
_symmetry.space_group_name_H-M   'P 1'
#
loop_
_entity.id
_entity.type
_entity.pdbx_description
1 polymer ?
#
loop_
_entity_poly.entity_id
_entity_poly.type
_entity_poly.pdbx_seq_one_letter_code
_entity_poly.pdbx_strand_id
1 'polypeptide(L)'
;MIKLEKQLSLFSLFFIICLGLLFIVDNKQVMGMNNNPSQNNSNGDNNIDEYRIFQNLLSIQERTIQQIINALRNHNSEVEINTLLNQSEQIHQQIITHQQRQLNNQHQFMINFERNITKIQLEREHLSLIQEMNTAINNIPIYASTEQINVLRNIQIRMDQNRRQINIIIQQLQNNPNPPNNNRRR
;
A
#
# COMPACT_ATOMS: atom_id res chain seq x y z
N MET A 1 -16.85 -39.59 14.13
CA MET A 1 -17.11 -38.25 13.56
C MET A 1 -16.11 -37.18 13.99
N ILE A 2 -15.55 -37.20 15.21
CA ILE A 2 -14.68 -36.13 15.74
C ILE A 2 -13.30 -36.01 15.04
N LYS A 3 -12.84 -37.04 14.32
CA LYS A 3 -11.52 -37.05 13.65
C LYS A 3 -11.49 -36.23 12.34
N LEU A 4 -12.64 -36.02 11.71
CA LEU A 4 -12.74 -35.32 10.41
C LEU A 4 -12.69 -33.79 10.56
N GLU A 5 -13.22 -33.24 11.65
CA GLU A 5 -13.26 -31.79 11.89
C GLU A 5 -11.86 -31.19 12.10
N LYS A 6 -10.97 -31.89 12.83
CA LYS A 6 -9.60 -31.41 13.01
C LYS A 6 -8.81 -31.39 11.69
N GLN A 7 -9.07 -32.35 10.80
CA GLN A 7 -8.42 -32.42 9.48
C GLN A 7 -8.93 -31.34 8.52
N LEU A 8 -10.23 -30.99 8.57
CA LEU A 8 -10.78 -29.88 7.78
C LEU A 8 -10.21 -28.51 8.19
N SER A 9 -9.98 -28.28 9.49
CA SER A 9 -9.38 -26.99 9.94
C SER A 9 -7.91 -26.83 9.54
N LEU A 10 -7.16 -27.94 9.51
CA LEU A 10 -5.79 -27.96 9.00
C LEU A 10 -5.74 -27.74 7.48
N PHE A 11 -6.72 -28.27 6.76
CA PHE A 11 -6.85 -28.07 5.32
C PHE A 11 -7.14 -26.60 4.96
N SER A 12 -8.02 -25.92 5.70
CA SER A 12 -8.28 -24.49 5.46
C SER A 12 -7.06 -23.62 5.74
N LEU A 13 -6.29 -23.96 6.77
CA LEU A 13 -5.08 -23.21 7.14
C LEU A 13 -3.99 -23.39 6.08
N PHE A 14 -3.84 -24.60 5.55
CA PHE A 14 -2.93 -24.89 4.43
C PHE A 14 -3.36 -24.16 3.14
N PHE A 15 -4.67 -24.10 2.85
CA PHE A 15 -5.19 -23.44 1.66
C PHE A 15 -4.94 -21.93 1.66
N ILE A 16 -5.07 -21.27 2.82
CA ILE A 16 -4.79 -19.83 2.97
C ILE A 16 -3.29 -19.56 2.78
N ILE A 17 -2.41 -20.43 3.29
CA ILE A 17 -0.95 -20.29 3.12
C ILE A 17 -0.55 -20.47 1.66
N CYS A 18 -1.11 -21.46 0.95
CA CYS A 18 -0.83 -21.69 -0.47
C CYS A 18 -1.37 -20.56 -1.37
N LEU A 19 -2.56 -20.03 -1.09
CA LEU A 19 -3.09 -18.86 -1.81
C LEU A 19 -2.23 -17.61 -1.58
N GLY A 20 -1.76 -17.39 -0.34
CA GLY A 20 -0.85 -16.29 -0.03
C GLY A 20 0.48 -16.38 -0.80
N LEU A 21 1.00 -17.59 -1.00
CA LEU A 21 2.22 -17.83 -1.79
C LEU A 21 2.00 -17.64 -3.30
N LEU A 22 0.83 -17.99 -3.84
CA LEU A 22 0.50 -17.77 -5.27
C LEU A 22 0.52 -16.28 -5.65
N PHE A 23 0.07 -15.38 -4.76
CA PHE A 23 0.14 -13.93 -4.99
C PHE A 23 1.57 -13.35 -4.93
N ILE A 24 2.54 -14.06 -4.35
CA ILE A 24 3.95 -13.62 -4.28
C ILE A 24 4.71 -13.98 -5.56
N VAL A 25 4.38 -15.11 -6.20
CA VAL A 25 5.14 -15.63 -7.35
C VAL A 25 4.69 -15.00 -8.69
N ASP A 26 3.44 -14.54 -8.78
CA ASP A 26 2.90 -13.92 -10.01
C ASP A 26 3.16 -12.42 -10.15
N ASN A 27 3.82 -11.78 -9.18
CA ASN A 27 4.19 -10.36 -9.32
C ASN A 27 5.51 -10.16 -10.10
N LYS A 28 5.70 -10.94 -11.17
CA LYS A 28 6.70 -10.64 -12.19
C LYS A 28 6.21 -9.46 -13.02
N GLN A 29 6.64 -8.27 -12.59
CA GLN A 29 7.04 -7.15 -13.44
C GLN A 29 6.37 -7.08 -14.82
N VAL A 30 5.12 -6.61 -14.86
CA VAL A 30 4.56 -6.01 -16.07
C VAL A 30 3.99 -4.65 -15.70
N MET A 31 4.84 -3.63 -15.77
CA MET A 31 4.45 -2.26 -16.13
C MET A 31 5.72 -1.52 -16.53
N GLY A 32 6.15 -1.78 -17.77
CA GLY A 32 7.05 -0.87 -18.47
C GLY A 32 6.28 0.37 -18.89
N MET A 33 6.62 1.53 -18.33
CA MET A 33 6.38 2.81 -18.97
C MET A 33 7.59 3.71 -18.70
N ASN A 34 8.38 3.87 -19.76
CA ASN A 34 9.45 4.84 -19.91
C ASN A 34 8.91 6.26 -19.70
N ASN A 35 9.53 7.04 -18.81
CA ASN A 35 9.68 8.50 -18.92
C ASN A 35 10.75 8.99 -17.93
N ASN A 36 11.89 9.42 -18.47
CA ASN A 36 12.98 10.24 -17.90
C ASN A 36 13.52 9.98 -16.48
N PRO A 37 14.85 9.80 -16.31
CA PRO A 37 15.47 9.57 -15.01
C PRO A 37 15.67 10.90 -14.30
N SER A 38 14.64 11.38 -13.60
CA SER A 38 14.84 12.36 -12.54
C SER A 38 15.15 11.58 -11.24
N GLN A 39 16.35 11.83 -10.73
CA GLN A 39 16.95 11.19 -9.57
C GLN A 39 16.01 11.17 -8.36
N ASN A 40 15.73 9.96 -7.87
CA ASN A 40 15.55 9.63 -6.44
C ASN A 40 15.58 8.11 -6.24
N ASN A 41 16.72 7.49 -6.57
CA ASN A 41 17.01 6.07 -6.32
C ASN A 41 17.33 5.84 -4.83
N SER A 42 16.35 5.95 -3.93
CA SER A 42 16.48 5.42 -2.56
C SER A 42 15.39 4.43 -2.17
N ASN A 43 14.34 4.26 -2.98
CA ASN A 43 13.23 3.35 -2.65
C ASN A 43 13.40 1.92 -3.20
N GLY A 44 14.25 1.71 -4.22
CA GLY A 44 14.50 0.38 -4.78
C GLY A 44 15.28 -0.53 -3.83
N ASP A 45 16.35 -0.01 -3.23
CA ASP A 45 17.23 -0.77 -2.32
C ASP A 45 16.51 -1.12 -1.00
N ASN A 46 15.74 -0.18 -0.44
CA ASN A 46 15.00 -0.41 0.81
C ASN A 46 14.00 -1.57 0.70
N ASN A 47 13.35 -1.74 -0.45
CA ASN A 47 12.32 -2.77 -0.61
C ASN A 47 12.94 -4.18 -0.79
N ILE A 48 14.10 -4.25 -1.45
CA ILE A 48 14.90 -5.49 -1.57
C ILE A 48 15.46 -5.90 -0.21
N ASP A 49 15.96 -4.95 0.57
CA ASP A 49 16.48 -5.20 1.91
C ASP A 49 15.37 -5.63 2.88
N GLU A 50 14.19 -5.02 2.83
CA GLU A 50 13.04 -5.44 3.65
C GLU A 50 12.58 -6.85 3.32
N TYR A 51 12.49 -7.22 2.04
CA TYR A 51 12.17 -8.58 1.64
C TYR A 51 13.22 -9.57 2.16
N ARG A 52 14.51 -9.23 2.04
CA ARG A 52 15.60 -10.08 2.52
C ARG A 52 15.58 -10.24 4.04
N ILE A 53 15.31 -9.18 4.79
CA ILE A 53 15.15 -9.22 6.25
C ILE A 53 14.02 -10.18 6.62
N PHE A 54 12.86 -10.07 5.96
CA PHE A 54 11.73 -10.95 6.21
C PHE A 54 12.06 -12.43 5.94
N GLN A 55 12.68 -12.72 4.80
CA GLN A 55 13.10 -14.09 4.45
C GLN A 55 14.10 -14.67 5.45
N ASN A 56 15.02 -13.84 5.94
CA ASN A 56 15.95 -14.24 7.00
C ASN A 56 15.19 -14.58 8.29
N LEU A 57 14.21 -13.78 8.71
CA LEU A 57 13.40 -14.06 9.90
C LEU A 57 12.65 -15.40 9.78
N LEU A 58 12.04 -15.67 8.62
CA LEU A 58 11.37 -16.94 8.34
C LEU A 58 12.36 -18.12 8.42
N SER A 59 13.53 -17.97 7.82
CA SER A 59 14.58 -19.00 7.85
C SER A 59 15.10 -19.27 9.27
N ILE A 60 15.24 -18.22 10.09
CA ILE A 60 15.64 -18.36 11.49
C ILE A 60 14.52 -19.06 12.28
N GLN A 61 13.26 -18.69 12.07
CA GLN A 61 12.12 -19.31 12.73
C GLN A 61 12.05 -20.81 12.43
N GLU A 62 12.22 -21.21 11.17
CA GLU A 62 12.26 -22.61 10.76
C GLU A 62 13.39 -23.38 11.47
N ARG A 63 14.60 -22.82 11.50
CA ARG A 63 15.75 -23.44 12.20
C ARG A 63 15.48 -23.59 13.70
N THR A 64 14.91 -22.58 14.35
CA THR A 64 14.57 -22.64 15.77
C THR A 64 13.50 -23.70 16.04
N ILE A 65 12.49 -23.83 15.18
CA ILE A 65 11.48 -24.89 15.29
C ILE A 65 12.12 -26.27 15.19
N GLN A 66 13.07 -26.47 14.25
CA GLN A 66 13.80 -27.74 14.15
C GLN A 66 14.64 -28.04 15.39
N GLN A 67 15.27 -27.02 15.98
CA GLN A 67 15.99 -27.16 17.24
C GLN A 67 15.06 -27.58 18.39
N ILE A 68 13.86 -26.99 18.47
CA ILE A 68 12.84 -27.38 19.47
C ILE A 68 12.45 -28.85 19.28
N ILE A 69 12.15 -29.26 18.04
CA ILE A 69 11.78 -30.65 17.72
C ILE A 69 12.89 -31.62 18.14
N ASN A 70 14.14 -31.29 17.82
CA ASN A 70 15.30 -32.12 18.19
C ASN A 70 15.51 -32.18 19.70
N ALA A 71 15.40 -31.05 20.40
CA ALA A 71 15.52 -30.98 21.85
C ALA A 71 14.44 -31.82 22.55
N LEU A 72 13.20 -31.76 22.07
CA LEU A 72 12.10 -32.59 22.57
C LEU A 72 12.36 -34.08 22.32
N ARG A 73 12.80 -34.45 21.11
CA ARG A 73 13.08 -35.84 20.75
C ARG A 73 14.22 -36.44 21.57
N ASN A 74 15.23 -35.63 21.88
CA ASN A 74 16.41 -36.03 22.63
C ASN A 74 16.21 -35.94 24.15
N HIS A 75 15.00 -35.55 24.62
CA HIS A 75 14.70 -35.36 26.04
C HIS A 75 15.68 -34.38 26.72
N ASN A 76 16.04 -33.31 26.00
CA ASN A 76 16.85 -32.24 26.55
C ASN A 76 16.15 -31.60 27.77
N SER A 77 16.91 -30.84 28.55
CA SER A 77 16.38 -30.20 29.76
C SER A 77 15.22 -29.25 29.44
N GLU A 78 14.28 -29.15 30.37
CA GLU A 78 13.14 -28.22 30.27
C GLU A 78 13.62 -26.77 30.10
N VAL A 79 14.73 -26.40 30.73
CA VAL A 79 15.36 -25.08 30.61
C VAL A 79 15.80 -24.79 29.17
N GLU A 80 16.41 -25.76 28.50
CA GLU A 80 16.85 -25.63 27.11
C GLU A 80 15.67 -25.52 26.14
N ILE A 81 14.64 -26.35 26.32
CA ILE A 81 13.40 -26.31 25.54
C ILE A 81 12.71 -24.96 25.70
N ASN A 82 12.57 -24.46 26.94
CA ASN A 82 11.96 -23.17 27.22
C ASN A 82 12.75 -22.00 26.62
N THR A 83 14.08 -22.09 26.61
CA THR A 83 14.93 -21.07 25.98
C THR A 83 14.67 -21.00 24.47
N LEU A 84 14.58 -22.14 23.79
CA LEU A 84 14.27 -22.20 22.36
C LEU A 84 12.84 -21.74 22.04
N LEU A 85 11.87 -22.07 22.89
CA LEU A 85 10.48 -21.59 22.76
C LEU A 85 10.41 -20.05 22.88
N ASN A 86 11.07 -19.47 23.89
CA ASN A 86 11.14 -18.03 24.06
C ASN A 86 11.80 -17.34 22.85
N GLN A 87 12.86 -17.94 22.31
CA GLN A 87 13.49 -17.43 21.09
C GLN A 87 12.52 -17.49 19.89
N SER A 88 11.78 -18.60 19.73
CA SER A 88 10.79 -18.76 18.66
C SER A 88 9.69 -17.69 18.76
N GLU A 89 9.20 -17.42 19.97
CA GLU A 89 8.21 -16.37 20.23
C GLU A 89 8.74 -14.99 19.85
N GLN A 90 9.97 -14.65 20.25
CA GLN A 90 10.59 -13.37 19.87
C GLN A 90 10.72 -13.19 18.36
N ILE A 91 11.16 -14.24 17.64
CA ILE A 91 11.26 -14.21 16.18
C ILE A 91 9.87 -14.04 15.55
N HIS A 92 8.86 -14.75 16.08
CA HIS A 92 7.50 -14.65 15.60
C HIS A 92 6.93 -13.23 15.75
N GLN A 93 7.20 -12.56 16.88
CA GLN A 93 6.79 -11.17 17.08
C GLN A 93 7.47 -10.20 16.11
N GLN A 94 8.75 -10.45 15.76
CA GLN A 94 9.44 -9.66 14.74
C GLN A 94 8.81 -9.84 13.35
N ILE A 95 8.42 -11.07 13.00
CA ILE A 95 7.71 -11.39 11.75
C ILE A 95 6.37 -10.66 11.69
N ILE A 96 5.56 -10.72 12.75
CA ILE A 96 4.27 -10.01 12.83
C ILE A 96 4.48 -8.51 12.67
N THR A 97 5.44 -7.94 13.39
CA THR A 97 5.76 -6.51 13.31
C THR A 97 6.16 -6.11 11.89
N HIS A 98 6.96 -6.94 11.22
CA HIS A 98 7.35 -6.72 9.84
C HIS A 98 6.12 -6.73 8.90
N GLN A 99 5.25 -7.74 9.03
CA GLN A 99 4.03 -7.85 8.23
C GLN A 99 3.09 -6.67 8.44
N GLN A 100 2.88 -6.24 9.69
CA GLN A 100 2.03 -5.08 10.00
C GLN A 100 2.54 -3.80 9.35
N ARG A 101 3.87 -3.61 9.35
CA ARG A 101 4.50 -2.49 8.67
C ARG A 101 4.26 -2.54 7.16
N GLN A 102 4.39 -3.71 6.52
CA GLN A 102 4.12 -3.86 5.09
C GLN A 102 2.65 -3.57 4.74
N LEU A 103 1.71 -4.06 5.55
CA LEU A 103 0.29 -3.77 5.36
C LEU A 103 0.00 -2.27 5.50
N ASN A 104 0.59 -1.60 6.49
CA ASN A 104 0.45 -0.16 6.64
C ASN A 104 1.01 0.59 5.42
N ASN A 105 2.16 0.18 4.89
CA ASN A 105 2.76 0.77 3.70
C ASN A 105 1.86 0.60 2.47
N GLN A 106 1.32 -0.61 2.26
CA GLN A 106 0.38 -0.90 1.17
C GLN A 106 -0.91 -0.07 1.29
N HIS A 107 -1.44 0.05 2.50
CA HIS A 107 -2.62 0.87 2.74
C HIS A 107 -2.38 2.35 2.42
N GLN A 108 -1.24 2.91 2.82
CA GLN A 108 -0.88 4.28 2.48
C GLN A 108 -0.67 4.48 0.97
N PHE A 109 -0.05 3.52 0.30
CA PHE A 109 0.06 3.53 -1.15
C PHE A 109 -1.32 3.57 -1.81
N MET A 110 -2.26 2.75 -1.34
CA MET A 110 -3.61 2.71 -1.91
C MET A 110 -4.36 4.02 -1.71
N ILE A 111 -4.29 4.62 -0.52
CA ILE A 111 -4.88 5.94 -0.26
C ILE A 111 -4.29 7.00 -1.21
N ASN A 112 -2.96 7.01 -1.38
CA ASN A 112 -2.31 7.97 -2.27
C ASN A 112 -2.66 7.72 -3.75
N PHE A 113 -2.84 6.46 -4.14
CA PHE A 113 -3.28 6.09 -5.48
C PHE A 113 -4.71 6.57 -5.76
N GLU A 114 -5.64 6.31 -4.84
CA GLU A 114 -7.03 6.80 -4.93
C GLU A 114 -7.07 8.33 -5.03
N ARG A 115 -6.33 9.03 -4.17
CA ARG A 115 -6.21 10.50 -4.21
C ARG A 115 -5.69 10.99 -5.56
N ASN A 116 -4.68 10.33 -6.13
CA ASN A 116 -4.16 10.70 -7.46
C ASN A 116 -5.19 10.48 -8.56
N ILE A 117 -5.98 9.40 -8.51
CA ILE A 117 -7.09 9.18 -9.45
C ILE A 117 -8.12 10.30 -9.32
N THR A 118 -8.55 10.63 -8.11
CA THR A 118 -9.53 11.72 -7.89
C THR A 118 -8.99 13.05 -8.40
N LYS A 119 -7.71 13.36 -8.14
CA LYS A 119 -7.06 14.56 -8.68
C LYS A 119 -7.13 14.60 -10.21
N ILE A 120 -6.78 13.51 -10.89
CA ILE A 120 -6.83 13.42 -12.37
C ILE A 120 -8.26 13.61 -12.88
N GLN A 121 -9.26 13.04 -12.20
CA GLN A 121 -10.67 13.22 -12.56
C GLN A 121 -11.10 14.69 -12.46
N LEU A 122 -10.73 15.37 -11.37
CA LEU A 122 -11.03 16.80 -11.17
C LEU A 122 -10.30 17.69 -12.18
N GLU A 123 -9.05 17.36 -12.54
CA GLU A 123 -8.31 18.06 -13.59
C GLU A 123 -9.00 17.93 -14.96
N ARG A 124 -9.50 16.73 -15.30
CA ARG A 124 -10.29 16.51 -16.52
C ARG A 124 -11.60 17.29 -16.51
N GLU A 125 -12.32 17.30 -15.39
CA GLU A 125 -13.55 18.09 -15.27
C GLU A 125 -13.24 19.59 -15.39
N HIS A 126 -12.15 20.06 -14.80
CA HIS A 126 -11.74 21.47 -14.92
C HIS A 126 -11.50 21.87 -16.38
N LEU A 127 -10.85 21.01 -17.18
CA LEU A 127 -10.69 21.22 -18.62
C LEU A 127 -12.04 21.23 -19.35
N SER A 128 -12.96 20.33 -19.00
CA SER A 128 -14.31 20.32 -19.55
C SER A 128 -15.07 21.62 -19.24
N LEU A 129 -14.94 22.15 -18.02
CA LEU A 129 -15.56 23.41 -17.62
C LEU A 129 -14.97 24.60 -18.37
N ILE A 130 -13.66 24.60 -18.66
CA ILE A 130 -13.04 25.63 -19.51
C ILE A 130 -13.64 25.60 -20.91
N GLN A 131 -13.84 24.40 -21.47
CA GLN A 131 -14.49 24.26 -22.78
C GLN A 131 -15.93 24.75 -22.73
N GLU A 132 -16.70 24.36 -21.71
CA GLU A 132 -18.07 24.81 -21.49
C GLU A 132 -18.15 26.35 -21.37
N MET A 133 -17.24 26.96 -20.60
CA MET A 133 -17.12 28.42 -20.48
C MET A 133 -16.88 29.08 -21.83
N ASN A 134 -15.92 28.56 -22.61
CA ASN A 134 -15.59 29.12 -23.93
C ASN A 134 -16.77 29.00 -24.90
N THR A 135 -17.46 27.85 -24.92
CA THR A 135 -18.66 27.66 -25.73
C THR A 135 -19.77 28.61 -25.30
N ALA A 136 -19.99 28.77 -24.00
CA ALA A 136 -20.98 29.71 -23.48
C ALA A 136 -20.65 31.15 -23.93
N ILE A 137 -19.41 31.60 -23.77
CA ILE A 137 -18.94 32.93 -24.21
C ILE A 137 -19.15 33.13 -25.71
N ASN A 138 -18.79 32.16 -26.54
CA ASN A 138 -18.93 32.26 -28.00
C ASN A 138 -20.39 32.37 -28.47
N ASN A 139 -21.34 31.90 -27.64
CA ASN A 139 -22.77 31.97 -27.92
C ASN A 139 -23.44 33.21 -27.30
N ILE A 140 -22.68 34.09 -26.64
CA ILE A 140 -23.21 35.34 -26.08
C ILE A 140 -23.28 36.39 -27.21
N PRO A 141 -24.47 36.93 -27.51
CA PRO A 141 -24.60 38.05 -28.42
C PRO A 141 -23.98 39.31 -27.81
N ILE A 142 -23.83 40.38 -28.60
CA ILE A 142 -23.18 41.64 -28.19
C ILE A 142 -23.65 42.15 -26.80
N TYR A 143 -24.91 41.89 -26.44
CA TYR A 143 -25.44 42.12 -25.10
C TYR A 143 -25.83 40.80 -24.42
N ALA A 144 -25.17 40.48 -23.31
CA ALA A 144 -25.48 39.29 -22.53
C ALA A 144 -26.81 39.45 -21.77
N SER A 145 -27.69 38.47 -21.90
CA SER A 145 -28.87 38.34 -21.05
C SER A 145 -28.47 37.94 -19.62
N THR A 146 -29.33 38.24 -18.64
CA THR A 146 -29.15 37.79 -17.25
C THR A 146 -28.97 36.27 -17.17
N GLU A 147 -29.69 35.51 -18.00
CA GLU A 147 -29.57 34.06 -18.04
C GLU A 147 -28.19 33.60 -18.50
N GLN A 148 -27.64 34.20 -19.56
CA GLN A 148 -26.28 33.91 -20.03
C GLN A 148 -25.22 34.27 -18.99
N ILE A 149 -25.39 35.40 -18.29
CA ILE A 149 -24.51 35.80 -17.19
C ILE A 149 -24.56 34.78 -16.05
N ASN A 150 -25.74 34.26 -15.72
CA ASN A 150 -25.91 33.23 -14.70
C ASN A 150 -25.24 31.91 -15.11
N VAL A 151 -25.35 31.50 -16.38
CA VAL A 151 -24.65 30.33 -16.91
C VAL A 151 -23.13 30.47 -16.73
N LEU A 152 -22.53 31.59 -17.16
CA LEU A 152 -21.09 31.83 -16.97
C LEU A 152 -20.69 31.80 -15.48
N ARG A 153 -21.49 32.44 -14.62
CA ARG A 153 -21.24 32.46 -13.18
C ARG A 153 -21.28 31.05 -12.57
N ASN A 154 -22.23 30.21 -12.98
CA ASN A 154 -22.33 28.84 -12.49
C ASN A 154 -21.13 27.99 -12.92
N ILE A 155 -20.67 28.14 -14.17
CA ILE A 155 -19.46 27.45 -14.65
C ILE A 155 -18.24 27.92 -13.85
N GLN A 156 -18.10 29.23 -13.60
CA GLN A 156 -17.00 29.79 -12.80
C GLN A 156 -16.99 29.24 -11.37
N ILE A 157 -18.16 29.17 -10.72
CA ILE A 157 -18.29 28.62 -9.36
C ILE A 157 -17.82 27.17 -9.33
N ARG A 158 -18.21 26.35 -10.32
CA ARG A 158 -17.76 24.96 -10.43
C ARG A 158 -16.25 24.85 -10.68
N MET A 159 -15.69 25.73 -11.51
CA MET A 159 -14.23 25.78 -11.73
C MET A 159 -13.47 26.10 -10.44
N ASP A 160 -13.95 27.07 -9.67
CA ASP A 160 -13.34 27.45 -8.39
C ASP A 160 -13.44 26.33 -7.35
N GLN A 161 -14.59 25.63 -7.29
CA GLN A 161 -14.77 24.45 -6.45
C GLN A 161 -13.78 23.34 -6.81
N ASN A 162 -13.63 23.01 -8.10
CA ASN A 162 -12.67 22.01 -8.56
C ASN A 162 -11.24 22.38 -8.19
N ARG A 163 -10.85 23.64 -8.40
CA ARG A 163 -9.51 24.11 -8.04
C ARG A 163 -9.24 23.98 -6.55
N ARG A 164 -10.22 24.30 -5.70
CA ARG A 164 -10.11 24.11 -4.24
C ARG A 164 -9.94 22.64 -3.87
N GLN A 165 -10.74 21.74 -4.46
CA GLN A 165 -10.64 20.30 -4.19
C GLN A 165 -9.27 19.73 -4.62
N ILE A 166 -8.77 20.12 -5.80
CA ILE A 166 -7.43 19.74 -6.26
C ILE A 166 -6.37 20.19 -5.26
N ASN A 167 -6.43 21.44 -4.78
CA ASN A 167 -5.46 21.95 -3.80
C ASN A 167 -5.50 21.18 -2.48
N ILE A 168 -6.69 20.81 -1.99
CA ILE A 168 -6.84 19.98 -0.79
C ILE A 168 -6.16 18.61 -1.01
N ILE A 169 -6.40 17.96 -2.15
CA ILE A 169 -5.78 16.66 -2.45
C ILE A 169 -4.26 16.78 -2.54
N ILE A 170 -3.73 17.85 -3.17
CA ILE A 170 -2.29 18.10 -3.23
C ILE A 170 -1.70 18.24 -1.82
N GLN A 171 -2.34 18.99 -0.93
CA GLN A 171 -1.91 19.11 0.46
C GLN A 171 -1.94 17.77 1.20
N GLN A 172 -2.99 16.95 0.98
CA GLN A 172 -3.08 15.62 1.58
C GLN A 172 -2.00 14.66 1.07
N LEU A 173 -1.61 14.75 -0.20
CA LEU A 173 -0.52 13.97 -0.77
C LEU A 173 0.85 14.41 -0.24
N GLN A 174 1.04 15.71 0.03
CA GLN A 174 2.28 16.26 0.58
C GLN A 174 2.44 16.00 2.07
N ASN A 175 1.34 16.06 2.83
CA ASN A 175 1.33 15.90 4.28
C ASN A 175 1.24 14.45 4.75
N ASN A 176 1.21 13.47 3.86
CA ASN A 176 1.22 12.06 4.23
C ASN A 176 2.69 11.60 4.37
N PRO A 177 3.26 11.55 5.59
CA PRO A 177 4.64 11.13 5.75
C PRO A 177 4.77 9.70 5.24
N ASN A 178 5.69 9.48 4.30
CA ASN A 178 6.25 8.15 4.13
C ASN A 178 6.66 7.64 5.53
N PRO A 179 6.43 6.36 5.85
CA PRO A 179 6.86 5.81 7.13
C PRO A 179 8.33 6.16 7.35
N PRO A 180 8.73 6.50 8.59
CA PRO A 180 10.09 6.94 8.86
C PRO A 180 11.08 5.91 8.32
N ASN A 181 11.93 6.36 7.39
CA ASN A 181 13.07 5.61 6.93
C ASN A 181 14.02 5.45 8.13
N ASN A 182 13.87 4.33 8.84
CA ASN A 182 14.63 4.02 10.04
C ASN A 182 16.08 3.59 9.75
N ASN A 183 16.61 3.84 8.55
CA ASN A 183 18.01 3.60 8.21
C ASN A 183 18.94 4.76 8.59
N ARG A 184 18.71 5.41 9.75
CA ARG A 184 19.75 6.19 10.45
C ARG A 184 20.22 5.43 11.69
N ARG A 185 21.08 4.44 11.49
CA ARG A 185 22.08 3.96 12.46
C ARG A 185 23.38 3.81 11.67
N ARG A 186 24.36 4.71 11.87
CA ARG A 186 25.46 4.59 12.84
C ARG A 186 26.23 3.30 12.68
#